data_AF-A0A1C7MNA2-F1
#
_entry.id   AF-A0A1C7MNA2-F1
#
_cell.length_a   1.000
_cell.length_b   1.000
_cell.length_c   1.000
_cell.angle_alpha   90.00
_cell.angle_beta   90.00
_cell.angle_gamma   90.00
#
_symmetry.space_group_name_H-M   'P 1'
#
loop_
_entity.id
_entity.type
_entity.pdbx_description
1 polymer ?
#
loop_
_entity_poly.entity_id
_entity_poly.type
_entity_poly.pdbx_seq_one_letter_code
_entity_poly.pdbx_strand_id
1 'polypeptide(L)'
;MYKEFRELSRTDAVKSLYQDMAARHRARFRSIHILRVVEIEKTEDVRRPYIKQLLTPKLKFPLPHRVSKVRSTFVAHRPSTF
;
A
#
# COMPACT_ATOMS: atom_id res chain seq x y z
N MET A 1 16.43 -0.26 -9.97
CA MET A 1 15.06 -0.80 -9.94
C MET A 1 14.09 0.37 -10.05
N TYR A 2 13.04 0.27 -10.88
CA TYR A 2 12.00 1.29 -10.97
C TYR A 2 10.77 0.82 -10.18
N LYS A 3 10.27 1.62 -9.23
CA LYS A 3 9.09 1.33 -8.41
C LYS A 3 8.20 2.56 -8.41
N GLU A 4 6.89 2.31 -8.38
CA GLU A 4 5.86 3.33 -8.26
C GLU A 4 5.08 3.04 -6.98
N PHE A 5 4.67 4.09 -6.28
CA PHE A 5 3.88 4.05 -5.05
C PHE A 5 2.80 5.14 -5.11
N ARG A 6 1.66 4.90 -4.47
CA ARG A 6 0.58 5.89 -4.32
C ARG A 6 0.48 6.27 -2.85
N GLU A 7 1.06 7.42 -2.49
CA GLU A 7 1.13 7.93 -1.12
C GLU A 7 0.82 9.44 -1.11
N LEU A 8 0.60 10.00 0.08
CA LEU A 8 0.24 11.41 0.25
C LEU A 8 1.44 12.36 0.16
N SER A 9 2.66 11.85 0.35
CA SER A 9 3.88 12.66 0.31
C SER A 9 5.04 11.88 -0.31
N ARG A 10 6.05 12.62 -0.80
CA ARG A 10 7.29 12.03 -1.33
C ARG A 10 8.05 11.25 -0.26
N THR A 11 8.01 11.71 0.99
CA THR A 11 8.65 11.02 2.13
C THR A 11 7.96 9.71 2.46
N ASP A 12 6.63 9.66 2.41
CA ASP A 12 5.88 8.43 2.64
C ASP A 12 6.08 7.43 1.50
N ALA A 13 6.15 7.90 0.26
CA ALA A 13 6.49 7.07 -0.90
C ALA A 13 7.87 6.40 -0.73
N VAL A 14 8.87 7.14 -0.25
CA VAL A 14 10.20 6.60 0.04
C VAL A 14 10.18 5.61 1.21
N LYS A 15 9.39 5.89 2.26
CA LYS A 15 9.19 4.95 3.37
C LYS A 15 8.57 3.64 2.91
N SER A 16 7.50 3.70 2.11
CA SER A 16 6.86 2.53 1.51
C SER A 16 7.84 1.77 0.59
N LEU A 17 8.70 2.47 -0.16
CA LEU A 17 9.79 1.85 -0.92
C LEU A 17 10.73 1.04 -0.03
N TYR A 18 11.20 1.60 1.09
CA TYR A 18 12.09 0.87 2.00
C TYR A 18 11.43 -0.38 2.58
N GLN A 19 10.15 -0.29 2.98
CA GLN A 19 9.41 -1.45 3.50
C GLN A 19 9.21 -2.53 2.43
N ASP A 20 8.85 -2.12 1.21
CA ASP A 20 8.64 -3.02 0.08
C ASP A 20 9.92 -3.78 -0.30
N MET A 21 11.06 -3.07 -0.31
CA MET A 21 12.38 -3.63 -0.58
C MET A 21 12.88 -4.55 0.54
N ALA A 22 12.60 -4.21 1.80
CA ALA A 22 12.89 -5.07 2.93
C ALA A 22 12.08 -6.37 2.88
N ALA A 23 10.77 -6.29 2.60
CA ALA A 23 9.90 -7.46 2.59
C ALA A 23 10.16 -8.40 1.41
N ARG A 24 10.29 -7.87 0.20
CA ARG A 24 10.39 -8.71 -1.02
C ARG A 24 11.80 -9.12 -1.39
N HIS A 25 12.79 -8.28 -1.06
CA HIS A 25 14.16 -8.48 -1.49
C HIS A 25 15.15 -8.54 -0.33
N ARG A 26 14.66 -8.47 0.93
CA ARG A 26 15.49 -8.47 2.15
C ARG A 26 16.58 -7.40 2.13
N ALA A 27 16.35 -6.32 1.38
CA ALA A 27 17.28 -5.22 1.26
C ALA A 27 17.21 -4.36 2.53
N ARG A 28 18.37 -4.04 3.10
CA ARG A 28 18.47 -3.13 4.25
C ARG A 28 18.50 -1.68 3.76
N PHE A 29 18.08 -0.76 4.62
CA PHE A 29 18.08 0.68 4.33
C PHE A 29 19.41 1.17 3.74
N ARG A 30 20.53 0.83 4.39
CA ARG A 30 21.90 1.20 3.95
C ARG A 30 22.33 0.63 2.60
N SER A 31 21.61 -0.37 2.09
CA SER A 31 21.95 -1.06 0.84
C SER A 31 21.16 -0.52 -0.36
N ILE A 32 20.28 0.47 -0.14
CA ILE A 32 19.40 1.02 -1.16
C ILE A 32 19.83 2.46 -1.43
N HIS A 33 20.17 2.74 -2.68
CA HIS A 33 20.41 4.10 -3.16
C HIS A 33 19.27 4.54 -4.07
N ILE A 34 18.67 5.68 -3.77
CA ILE A 34 17.57 6.26 -4.53
C ILE A 34 18.15 7.27 -5.52
N LEU A 35 18.05 6.97 -6.81
CA LEU A 35 18.60 7.84 -7.86
C LEU A 35 17.73 9.07 -8.11
N ARG A 36 16.41 8.89 -8.14
CA ARG A 36 15.46 9.97 -8.42
C ARG A 36 14.09 9.64 -7.86
N VAL A 37 13.43 10.66 -7.29
CA VAL A 37 12.02 10.60 -6.88
C VAL A 37 11.29 11.67 -7.70
N VAL A 38 10.25 11.25 -8.41
CA VAL A 38 9.42 12.13 -9.25
C VAL A 38 7.96 11.76 -9.02
N GLU A 39 7.11 12.77 -8.95
CA GLU A 39 5.67 12.61 -8.93
C GLU A 39 5.17 12.45 -10.37
N ILE A 40 4.26 11.51 -10.60
CA ILE A 40 3.69 11.26 -11.92
C ILE A 40 2.40 12.07 -12.03
N GLU A 41 2.40 13.10 -12.88
CA GLU A 41 1.24 13.98 -13.06
C GLU A 41 0.15 13.34 -13.93
N LYS A 42 0.54 12.59 -14.96
CA LYS A 42 -0.40 11.97 -15.90
C LYS A 42 -0.71 10.53 -15.51
N THR A 43 -1.99 10.22 -15.39
CA THR A 43 -2.49 8.87 -15.09
C THR A 43 -2.03 7.82 -16.10
N GLU A 44 -1.78 8.21 -17.35
CA GLU A 44 -1.34 7.32 -18.45
C GLU A 44 0.11 6.86 -18.29
N ASP A 45 0.95 7.65 -17.63
CA ASP A 45 2.38 7.36 -17.46
C ASP A 45 2.64 6.31 -16.35
N VAL A 46 1.61 5.91 -15.62
CA VAL A 46 1.68 4.85 -14.59
C VAL A 46 1.83 3.48 -15.26
N ARG A 47 2.95 2.80 -15.01
CA ARG A 47 3.29 1.52 -15.65
C ARG A 47 2.95 0.31 -14.80
N ARG A 48 2.79 0.46 -13.48
CA ARG A 48 2.56 -0.68 -12.57
C ARG A 48 1.08 -1.08 -12.52
N PRO A 49 0.71 -2.33 -12.89
CA PRO A 49 -0.70 -2.75 -12.96
C PRO A 49 -1.47 -2.61 -11.64
N TYR A 50 -0.81 -2.89 -10.51
CA TYR A 50 -1.42 -2.82 -9.18
C TYR A 50 -1.72 -1.38 -8.71
N ILE A 51 -1.10 -0.37 -9.31
CA ILE A 51 -1.48 1.04 -9.11
C ILE A 51 -2.53 1.44 -10.14
N LYS A 52 -2.36 1.01 -11.40
CA LYS A 52 -3.31 1.32 -12.49
C LYS A 52 -4.75 0.93 -12.15
N GLN A 53 -4.96 -0.21 -11.48
CA GLN A 53 -6.29 -0.65 -11.04
C GLN A 53 -6.98 0.33 -10.06
N LEU A 54 -6.22 1.14 -9.32
CA LEU A 54 -6.73 2.06 -8.29
C LEU A 54 -7.05 3.47 -8.83
N LEU A 55 -6.82 3.71 -10.12
CA LEU A 55 -7.01 5.01 -10.78
C LEU A 55 -8.38 5.12 -11.45
N THR A 56 -9.18 4.07 -11.43
CA THR A 56 -10.52 4.06 -12.04
C THR A 56 -11.48 4.93 -11.23
N PRO A 57 -12.20 5.87 -11.87
CA PRO A 57 -13.15 6.72 -11.17
C PRO A 57 -14.33 5.89 -10.63
N LYS A 58 -14.82 6.23 -9.44
CA LYS A 58 -15.94 5.55 -8.76
C LYS A 58 -15.68 4.07 -8.43
N LEU A 59 -14.41 3.68 -8.28
CA LEU A 59 -14.02 2.35 -7.83
C LEU A 59 -14.60 2.04 -6.43
N LYS A 60 -15.24 0.89 -6.30
CA LYS A 60 -15.81 0.39 -5.03
C LYS A 60 -15.28 -1.01 -4.76
N PHE A 61 -15.00 -1.28 -3.49
CA PHE A 61 -14.62 -2.61 -3.03
C PHE A 61 -15.68 -3.09 -2.03
N PRO A 62 -16.20 -4.32 -2.19
CA PRO A 62 -16.91 -4.95 -1.08
C PRO A 62 -15.93 -5.14 0.09
N LEU A 63 -16.46 -5.23 1.31
CA LEU A 63 -15.71 -5.61 2.50
C LEU A 63 -16.20 -7.00 2.95
N PRO A 64 -15.67 -8.11 2.37
CA PRO A 64 -16.17 -9.45 2.64
C PRO A 64 -15.80 -9.96 4.04
N HIS A 65 -14.81 -9.36 4.68
CA HIS A 65 -14.39 -9.80 6.01
C HIS A 65 -14.00 -8.60 6.84
N ARG A 66 -14.81 -8.30 7.85
CA ARG A 66 -14.54 -7.23 8.82
C ARG A 66 -14.13 -7.84 10.15
N VAL A 67 -12.96 -7.44 10.65
CA VAL A 67 -12.50 -7.80 12.00
C VAL A 67 -13.02 -6.77 12.99
N SER A 68 -14.00 -7.14 13.80
CA SER A 68 -14.42 -6.36 14.97
C SER A 68 -13.44 -6.61 16.11
N LYS A 69 -12.79 -5.55 16.60
CA LYS A 69 -11.83 -5.66 17.71
C LYS A 69 -12.56 -5.45 19.03
N VAL A 70 -12.61 -6.48 19.86
CA VAL A 70 -13.12 -6.41 21.24
C VAL A 70 -11.92 -6.57 22.19
N ARG A 71 -11.86 -5.76 23.25
CA ARG A 71 -10.75 -5.82 24.23
C ARG A 71 -10.94 -6.92 25.28
N SER A 72 -12.17 -7.40 25.47
CA SER A 72 -12.46 -8.46 26.44
C SER A 72 -11.95 -9.81 25.92
N THR A 73 -11.49 -10.65 26.85
CA THR A 73 -11.09 -12.03 26.56
C THR A 73 -12.28 -12.92 26.19
N PHE A 74 -13.45 -12.64 26.78
CA PHE A 74 -14.69 -13.36 26.51
C PHE A 74 -15.75 -12.40 25.95
N VAL A 75 -16.57 -12.91 25.03
CA VAL A 75 -17.66 -12.17 24.40
C VAL A 75 -18.91 -13.05 24.45
N ALA A 76 -20.03 -12.48 24.91
CA ALA A 76 -21.29 -13.20 25.07
C ALA A 76 -21.96 -13.58 23.73
N HIS A 77 -21.68 -12.80 22.67
CA HIS A 77 -22.22 -13.01 21.33
C HIS A 77 -21.13 -13.36 20.32
N ARG A 78 -21.47 -14.21 19.35
CA ARG A 78 -20.56 -14.57 18.26
C ARG A 78 -20.35 -13.36 17.34
N PRO A 79 -19.10 -13.08 16.92
CA PRO A 79 -18.83 -12.01 15.97
C PRO A 79 -19.38 -12.34 14.58
N SER A 80 -19.84 -11.32 13.85
CA SER A 80 -20.10 -11.38 12.41
C SER A 80 -18.97 -10.69 11.65
N THR A 81 -18.62 -11.24 10.49
CA THR A 81 -17.62 -10.68 9.57
C THR A 81 -18.24 -9.95 8.37
N PHE A 82 -19.57 -9.98 8.26
CA PHE A 82 -20.40 -9.35 7.22
C PHE A 82 -21.41 -8.40 7.84
#